data_AF-A0A1X2J1C9-F1
#
_entry.id   AF-A0A1X2J1C9-F1
#
_cell.length_a   1.000
_cell.length_b   1.000
_cell.length_c   1.000
_cell.angle_alpha   90.00
_cell.angle_beta   90.00
_cell.angle_gamma   90.00
#
_symmetry.space_group_name_H-M   'P 1'
#
loop_
_entity.id
_entity.type
_entity.pdbx_description
1 polymer ?
#
loop_
_entity_poly.entity_id
_entity_poly.type
_entity_poly.pdbx_seq_one_letter_code
_entity_poly.pdbx_strand_id
1 'polypeptide(L)'
;MSSGLGEEAWVTRRKEWTTSTLEKLETTASNQQEQHIVTLNDDQKLNVYQALITERRSFKKPIPLGIVVDIVIHGWKKNGTWPDDEEAPK
;
A
#
# COMPACT_ATOMS: atom_id res chain seq x y z
N MET A 1 -7.76 1.44 -28.83
CA MET A 1 -6.83 1.94 -27.80
C MET A 1 -7.66 2.66 -26.76
N SER A 2 -7.91 2.05 -25.61
CA SER A 2 -8.77 2.61 -24.54
C SER A 2 -7.98 2.69 -23.24
N SER A 3 -6.85 3.38 -23.28
CA SER A 3 -5.92 3.47 -22.15
C SER A 3 -6.45 4.35 -20.99
N GLY A 4 -7.52 5.15 -21.20
CA GLY A 4 -8.03 6.11 -20.20
C GLY A 4 -9.12 5.58 -19.25
N LEU A 5 -9.93 4.60 -19.66
CA LEU A 5 -11.08 4.13 -18.85
C LEU A 5 -10.65 3.42 -17.56
N GLY A 6 -9.54 2.67 -17.60
CA GLY A 6 -9.02 1.97 -16.44
C GLY A 6 -8.33 2.91 -15.45
N GLU A 7 -7.60 3.89 -15.96
CA GLU A 7 -6.86 4.88 -15.16
C GLU A 7 -7.82 5.82 -14.42
N GLU A 8 -8.81 6.40 -15.10
CA GLU A 8 -9.80 7.28 -14.45
C GLU A 8 -10.60 6.54 -13.39
N ALA A 9 -10.98 5.28 -13.65
CA ALA A 9 -11.68 4.44 -12.69
C ALA A 9 -10.82 4.12 -11.46
N TRP A 10 -9.52 3.89 -11.66
CA TRP A 10 -8.57 3.67 -10.57
C TRP A 10 -8.35 4.94 -9.75
N VAL A 11 -8.15 6.09 -10.40
CA VAL A 11 -7.96 7.39 -9.73
C VAL A 11 -9.19 7.76 -8.90
N THR A 12 -10.40 7.59 -9.45
CA THR A 12 -11.66 7.87 -8.74
C THR A 12 -11.78 7.00 -7.49
N ARG A 13 -11.58 5.69 -7.65
CA ARG A 13 -11.69 4.72 -6.55
C ARG A 13 -10.62 4.94 -5.48
N ARG A 14 -9.37 5.24 -5.88
CA ARG A 14 -8.30 5.61 -4.97
C ARG A 14 -8.68 6.85 -4.15
N LYS A 15 -9.23 7.87 -4.81
CA LYS A 15 -9.65 9.12 -4.15
C LYS A 15 -10.75 8.85 -3.10
N GLU A 16 -11.75 8.03 -3.41
CA GLU A 16 -12.78 7.64 -2.44
C GLU A 16 -12.20 6.95 -1.19
N TRP A 17 -11.24 6.04 -1.39
CA TRP A 17 -10.56 5.33 -0.29
C TRP A 17 -9.69 6.25 0.58
N THR A 18 -9.02 7.23 -0.02
CA THR A 18 -8.14 8.14 0.73
C THR A 18 -8.86 9.32 1.37
N THR A 19 -9.96 9.81 0.77
CA THR A 19 -10.64 11.04 1.23
C THR A 19 -11.46 10.81 2.51
N SER A 20 -12.20 9.70 2.60
CA SER A 20 -12.95 9.34 3.82
C SER A 20 -12.06 9.03 5.03
N THR A 21 -10.79 8.68 4.78
CA THR A 21 -9.80 8.44 5.83
C THR A 21 -9.17 9.75 6.33
N LEU A 22 -9.03 10.77 5.48
CA LEU A 22 -8.45 12.07 5.83
C LEU A 22 -9.35 12.90 6.75
N GLU A 23 -10.65 13.04 6.48
CA GLU A 23 -11.58 13.74 7.39
C GLU A 23 -11.65 13.07 8.77
N LYS A 24 -11.52 11.74 8.81
CA LYS A 24 -11.48 10.98 10.06
C LYS A 24 -10.15 11.17 10.81
N LEU A 25 -9.04 11.25 10.08
CA LEU A 25 -7.71 11.49 10.67
C LEU A 25 -7.56 12.90 11.21
N GLU A 26 -8.12 13.93 10.57
CA GLU A 26 -8.08 15.31 11.08
C GLU A 26 -8.80 15.46 12.43
N THR A 27 -9.90 14.74 12.61
CA THR A 27 -10.63 14.71 13.90
C THR A 27 -9.86 13.93 14.98
N THR A 28 -9.00 12.98 14.58
CA THR A 28 -8.23 12.12 15.51
C THR A 28 -6.81 12.62 15.75
N ALA A 29 -6.29 13.54 14.92
CA ALA A 29 -4.95 14.11 15.02
C ALA A 29 -4.71 14.93 16.30
N SER A 30 -5.78 15.33 17.02
CA SER A 30 -5.67 15.91 18.36
C SER A 30 -5.29 14.88 19.44
N ASN A 31 -5.28 13.59 19.12
CA ASN A 31 -4.73 12.50 19.91
C ASN A 31 -3.67 11.78 19.06
N GLN A 32 -2.49 12.38 18.96
CA GLN A 32 -1.30 11.74 18.41
C GLN A 32 -0.94 10.50 19.24
N GLN A 33 -1.53 9.36 18.94
CA GLN A 33 -0.85 8.09 19.13
C GLN A 33 0.14 7.97 17.98
N GLU A 34 1.41 8.17 18.31
CA GLU A 34 2.56 7.82 17.50
C GLU A 34 2.28 6.50 16.78
N GLN A 35 2.01 6.59 15.47
CA GLN A 35 1.91 5.42 14.62
C GLN A 35 3.30 4.79 14.64
N HIS A 36 3.46 3.77 15.48
CA HIS A 36 4.69 3.00 15.63
C HIS A 36 5.13 2.60 14.22
N ILE A 37 6.17 3.26 13.69
CA ILE A 37 6.70 2.99 12.36
C ILE A 37 7.35 1.61 12.46
N VAL A 38 6.57 0.57 12.15
CA VAL A 38 7.08 -0.79 12.11
C VAL A 38 7.87 -0.91 10.81
N THR A 39 9.18 -0.71 10.91
CA THR A 39 10.11 -0.97 9.81
C THR A 39 10.32 -2.48 9.69
N LEU A 40 9.83 -3.06 8.59
CA LEU A 40 10.09 -4.45 8.24
C LEU A 40 11.42 -4.55 7.48
N ASN A 41 12.16 -5.63 7.70
CA ASN A 41 13.29 -5.97 6.83
C ASN A 41 12.81 -6.59 5.50
N ASP A 42 13.72 -6.71 4.53
CA ASP A 42 13.37 -7.16 3.17
C ASP A 42 12.77 -8.58 3.14
N ASP A 43 13.29 -9.51 3.94
CA ASP A 43 12.75 -10.87 4.03
C ASP A 43 11.33 -10.89 4.60
N GLN A 44 11.06 -10.06 5.60
CA GLN A 44 9.72 -9.88 6.16
C GLN A 44 8.77 -9.26 5.14
N LYS A 45 9.22 -8.23 4.39
CA LYS A 45 8.42 -7.63 3.32
C LYS A 45 8.04 -8.68 2.29
N LEU A 46 9.00 -9.48 1.84
CA LEU A 46 8.73 -10.51 0.85
C LEU A 46 7.76 -11.58 1.35
N ASN A 47 7.93 -12.06 2.58
CA ASN A 47 7.02 -13.04 3.17
C ASN A 47 5.59 -12.51 3.26
N VAL A 48 5.43 -11.25 3.69
CA VAL A 48 4.10 -10.62 3.76
C VAL A 48 3.53 -10.39 2.37
N TYR A 49 4.35 -10.00 1.39
CA TYR A 49 3.95 -9.88 0.00
C TYR A 49 3.44 -11.21 -0.58
N GLN A 50 4.17 -12.31 -0.36
CA GLN A 50 3.77 -13.64 -0.82
C GLN A 50 2.43 -14.03 -0.20
N ALA A 51 2.29 -13.87 1.11
CA ALA A 51 1.04 -14.17 1.81
C ALA A 51 -0.14 -13.31 1.31
N LEU A 52 0.05 -12.01 1.08
CA LEU A 52 -1.01 -11.09 0.64
C LEU A 52 -1.39 -11.27 -0.83
N ILE A 53 -0.39 -11.28 -1.71
CA ILE A 53 -0.60 -11.15 -3.16
C ILE A 53 -0.65 -12.51 -3.85
N THR A 54 0.25 -13.42 -3.45
CA THR A 54 0.34 -14.76 -4.08
C THR A 54 -0.66 -15.73 -3.46
N GLU A 55 -0.66 -15.84 -2.13
CA GLU A 55 -1.52 -16.78 -1.40
C GLU A 55 -2.91 -16.22 -1.07
N ARG A 56 -3.11 -14.89 -1.20
CA ARG A 56 -4.36 -14.19 -0.84
C ARG A 56 -4.83 -14.50 0.59
N ARG A 57 -3.89 -14.65 1.51
CA ARG A 57 -4.12 -15.01 2.90
C ARG A 57 -4.59 -13.80 3.69
N SER A 58 -5.68 -13.97 4.45
CA SER A 58 -6.18 -12.95 5.38
C SER A 58 -5.33 -12.89 6.65
N PHE A 59 -4.96 -11.69 7.10
CA PHE A 59 -4.27 -11.47 8.36
C PHE A 59 -5.25 -11.27 9.51
N LYS A 60 -4.93 -11.81 10.69
CA LYS A 60 -5.74 -11.65 11.91
C LYS A 60 -5.75 -10.21 12.43
N LYS A 61 -4.69 -9.44 12.11
CA LYS A 61 -4.55 -8.03 12.47
C LYS A 61 -4.46 -7.21 11.19
N PRO A 62 -5.09 -6.02 11.13
CA PRO A 62 -4.92 -5.12 10.00
C PRO A 62 -3.46 -4.67 9.90
N ILE A 63 -2.95 -4.60 8.68
CA ILE A 63 -1.61 -4.09 8.41
C ILE A 63 -1.74 -2.59 8.11
N PRO A 64 -0.95 -1.71 8.75
CA PRO A 64 -0.95 -0.28 8.45
C PRO A 64 -0.69 -0.01 6.97
N LEU A 65 -1.50 0.84 6.36
CA LEU A 65 -1.46 1.09 4.92
C LEU A 65 -0.08 1.57 4.44
N GLY A 66 0.57 2.46 5.20
CA GLY A 66 1.91 2.96 4.86
C GLY A 66 2.96 1.86 4.73
N ILE A 67 2.84 0.78 5.52
CA ILE A 67 3.74 -0.37 5.46
C ILE A 67 3.39 -1.27 4.26
N VAL A 68 2.09 -1.44 3.97
CA VAL A 68 1.62 -2.27 2.85
C VAL A 68 2.17 -1.76 1.51
N VAL A 69 2.24 -0.44 1.31
CA VAL A 69 2.77 0.15 0.07
C VAL A 69 4.22 -0.28 -0.16
N ASP A 70 5.08 -0.14 0.84
CA ASP A 70 6.50 -0.55 0.79
C ASP A 70 6.64 -2.06 0.53
N ILE A 71 5.84 -2.89 1.20
CA ILE A 71 5.79 -4.36 0.97
C ILE A 71 5.45 -4.69 -0.48
N VAL A 72 4.42 -4.05 -1.04
CA VAL A 72 3.95 -4.33 -2.41
C VAL A 72 4.99 -3.92 -3.44
N ILE A 73 5.59 -2.74 -3.28
CA ILE A 73 6.64 -2.24 -4.17
C ILE A 73 7.86 -3.15 -4.12
N HIS A 74 8.31 -3.56 -2.93
CA HIS A 74 9.44 -4.48 -2.78
C HIS A 74 9.18 -5.81 -3.50
N GLY A 75 7.98 -6.39 -3.34
CA GLY A 75 7.60 -7.62 -4.02
C GLY A 75 7.51 -7.48 -5.54
N TRP A 76 6.94 -6.38 -6.05
CA TRP A 76 6.86 -6.13 -7.49
C TRP A 76 8.23 -5.94 -8.15
N LYS A 77 9.15 -5.25 -7.47
CA LYS A 77 10.55 -5.14 -7.92
C LYS A 77 11.21 -6.51 -7.99
N LYS A 78 11.07 -7.33 -6.93
CA LYS A 78 11.65 -8.68 -6.91
C LYS A 78 11.09 -9.59 -8.01
N ASN A 79 9.81 -9.44 -8.34
CA ASN A 79 9.15 -10.21 -9.39
C ASN A 79 9.42 -9.67 -10.82
N GLY A 80 10.18 -8.58 -10.97
CA GLY A 80 10.37 -7.90 -12.26
C GLY A 80 9.09 -7.32 -12.86
N THR A 81 8.05 -7.13 -12.04
CA THR A 81 6.77 -6.54 -12.45
C THR A 81 6.82 -5.02 -12.38
N TRP A 82 7.66 -4.46 -11.50
CA TRP A 82 7.92 -3.03 -11.44
C TRP A 82 9.02 -2.67 -12.45
N PRO A 83 8.88 -1.60 -13.24
CA PRO A 83 9.92 -1.17 -14.18
C PRO A 83 11.20 -0.76 -13.44
N ASP A 84 12.35 -1.27 -13.86
CA ASP A 84 13.65 -0.95 -13.22
C ASP A 84 14.05 0.53 -13.41
N ASP A 85 13.48 1.18 -14.42
CA ASP A 85 13.68 2.58 -14.79
C ASP A 85 12.72 3.57 -14.10
N GLU A 86 11.73 3.09 -13.33
CA GLU A 86 10.78 3.94 -12.62
C GLU A 86 11.05 3.98 -11.10
N GLU A 87 11.30 5.18 -10.57
CA GLU A 87 11.44 5.38 -9.13
C GLU A 87 10.06 5.25 -8.46
N ALA A 88 9.99 4.38 -7.47
CA ALA A 88 8.76 4.16 -6.73
C ALA A 88 8.35 5.42 -5.95
N PRO A 89 7.05 5.76 -5.89
CA PRO A 89 6.57 6.89 -5.11
C PRO A 89 6.95 6.71 -3.63
N LYS A 90 7.50 7.77 -3.03
CA LYS A 90 7.93 7.84 -1.63
C LYS A 90 6.77 8.21 -0.71
#